data_AF-A0A6B0S809-F1
#
_entry.id   AF-A0A6B0S809-F1
#
_cell.length_a   1.000
_cell.length_b   1.000
_cell.length_c   1.000
_cell.angle_alpha   90.00
_cell.angle_beta   90.00
_cell.angle_gamma   90.00
#
_symmetry.space_group_name_H-M   'P 1'
#
loop_
_entity.id
_entity.type
_entity.pdbx_description
1 polymer ?
#
loop_
_entity_poly.entity_id
_entity_poly.type
_entity_poly.pdbx_seq_one_letter_code
_entity_poly.pdbx_strand_id
1 'polypeptide(L)'
;MIQKYDEPILNFLSDVSLTFSKPSRPVSYTFEFCFLPNPYFKTEVLTKRYIIKSKPDSNDPFFSWGWEIQDGKGCKIDWRRGKDVTVTTTQSHTAATGQVETQLRVVPNAEFFNIFSPPEIPTIGKLEPREDAILDEDFEIGQTLHDNVILKSIYYYTGEVNGAYDFGKDYGNRK
;
A
#
# COMPACT_ATOMS: atom_id res chain seq x y z
N MET A 1 4.30 6.97 -6.28
CA MET A 1 3.87 5.59 -5.99
C MET A 1 4.40 4.55 -6.98
N ILE A 2 4.02 4.52 -8.27
CA ILE A 2 4.64 3.57 -9.22
C ILE A 2 5.90 4.20 -9.83
N GLN A 3 7.03 3.51 -9.71
CA GLN A 3 8.33 3.96 -10.21
C GLN A 3 8.74 3.14 -11.45
N LYS A 4 9.69 3.63 -12.24
CA LYS A 4 10.12 2.99 -13.50
C LYS A 4 10.60 1.54 -13.35
N TYR A 5 11.16 1.18 -12.19
CA TYR A 5 11.63 -0.17 -11.91
C TYR A 5 10.50 -1.12 -11.48
N ASP A 6 9.33 -0.60 -11.09
CA ASP A 6 8.14 -1.39 -10.76
C ASP A 6 7.42 -1.86 -12.03
N GLU A 7 7.39 -1.02 -13.08
CA GLU A 7 6.75 -1.31 -14.38
C GLU A 7 7.04 -2.71 -14.95
N PRO A 8 8.31 -3.17 -15.07
CA PRO A 8 8.58 -4.50 -15.64
C PRO A 8 8.11 -5.65 -14.74
N ILE A 9 7.93 -5.42 -13.44
CA ILE A 9 7.36 -6.39 -12.50
C ILE A 9 5.83 -6.44 -12.67
N LEU A 10 5.21 -5.25 -12.74
CA LEU A 10 3.76 -5.10 -12.93
C LEU A 10 3.27 -5.64 -14.28
N ASN A 11 4.13 -5.76 -15.30
CA ASN A 11 3.79 -6.48 -16.54
C ASN A 11 3.41 -7.95 -16.33
N PHE A 12 3.80 -8.55 -15.21
CA PHE A 12 3.39 -9.92 -14.85
C PHE A 12 2.09 -9.96 -14.03
N LEU A 13 1.54 -8.81 -13.63
CA LEU A 13 0.26 -8.73 -12.91
C LEU A 13 -0.87 -9.09 -13.87
N SER A 14 -1.49 -10.26 -13.67
CA SER A 14 -2.58 -10.75 -14.51
C SER A 14 -3.96 -10.34 -14.03
N ASP A 15 -4.14 -10.18 -12.71
CA ASP A 15 -5.43 -9.83 -12.12
C ASP A 15 -5.25 -9.13 -10.78
N VAL A 16 -6.21 -8.28 -10.44
CA VAL A 16 -6.37 -7.72 -9.10
C VAL A 16 -7.81 -7.92 -8.68
N SER A 17 -8.03 -8.78 -7.70
CA SER A 17 -9.37 -9.07 -7.20
C SER A 17 -9.56 -8.50 -5.79
N LEU A 18 -10.82 -8.27 -5.44
CA LEU A 18 -11.23 -7.75 -4.14
C LEU A 18 -12.20 -8.72 -3.48
N THR A 19 -11.84 -9.21 -2.30
CA THR A 19 -12.69 -10.11 -1.51
C THR A 19 -13.05 -9.47 -0.18
N PHE A 20 -14.32 -9.57 0.22
CA PHE A 20 -14.79 -9.11 1.52
C PHE A 20 -14.78 -10.26 2.52
N SER A 21 -14.46 -9.97 3.78
CA SER A 21 -14.59 -10.94 4.86
C SER A 21 -16.05 -11.37 5.00
N LYS A 22 -16.26 -12.61 5.48
CA LYS A 22 -17.59 -13.06 5.90
C LYS A 22 -18.18 -12.07 6.93
N PRO A 23 -19.53 -11.99 7.07
CA PRO A 23 -20.18 -11.14 8.07
C PRO A 23 -19.68 -11.46 9.48
N SER A 24 -18.66 -10.72 9.92
CA SER A 24 -17.92 -10.92 11.15
C SER A 24 -17.31 -9.59 11.57
N ARG A 25 -16.92 -9.49 12.84
CA ARG A 25 -16.22 -8.30 13.35
C ARG A 25 -14.79 -8.70 13.75
N PRO A 26 -13.77 -7.94 13.32
CA PRO A 26 -13.88 -6.75 12.47
C PRO A 26 -14.19 -7.08 11.01
N VAL A 27 -14.82 -6.15 10.30
CA VAL A 27 -15.04 -6.24 8.85
C VAL A 27 -13.70 -5.98 8.18
N SER A 28 -13.39 -6.69 7.09
CA SER A 28 -12.21 -6.41 6.29
C SER A 28 -12.47 -6.68 4.81
N TYR A 29 -11.67 -6.07 3.96
CA TYR A 29 -11.54 -6.48 2.57
C TYR A 29 -10.08 -6.77 2.24
N THR A 30 -9.84 -7.69 1.33
CA THR A 30 -8.51 -8.14 0.91
C THR A 30 -8.40 -7.99 -0.60
N PHE A 31 -7.40 -7.24 -1.03
CA PHE A 31 -6.93 -7.23 -2.41
C PHE A 31 -5.99 -8.41 -2.62
N GLU A 32 -6.19 -9.13 -3.72
CA GLU A 32 -5.32 -10.21 -4.18
C GLU A 32 -4.75 -9.81 -5.54
N PHE A 33 -3.45 -9.55 -5.58
CA PHE A 33 -2.70 -9.21 -6.78
C PHE A 33 -2.08 -10.49 -7.33
N CYS A 34 -2.66 -11.02 -8.41
CA CYS A 34 -2.25 -12.27 -9.03
C CYS A 34 -1.18 -11.98 -10.08
N PHE A 35 0.01 -12.54 -9.90
CA PHE A 35 1.13 -12.44 -10.82
C PHE A 35 1.37 -13.77 -11.53
N LEU A 36 1.61 -13.71 -12.83
CA LEU A 36 2.16 -14.81 -13.61
C LEU A 36 3.56 -15.18 -13.09
N PRO A 37 4.04 -16.41 -13.37
CA PRO A 37 5.42 -16.79 -13.09
C PRO A 37 6.41 -15.77 -13.65
N ASN A 38 7.22 -15.18 -12.77
CA ASN A 38 8.08 -14.04 -13.10
C ASN A 38 9.49 -14.17 -12.51
N PRO A 39 10.48 -13.42 -13.04
CA PRO A 39 11.87 -13.51 -12.60
C PRO A 39 12.18 -12.70 -11.33
N TYR A 40 11.19 -12.06 -10.69
CA TYR A 40 11.40 -11.14 -9.57
C TYR A 40 11.14 -11.77 -8.22
N PHE A 41 10.04 -12.51 -8.05
CA PHE A 41 9.69 -13.20 -6.82
C PHE A 41 9.06 -14.57 -7.10
N LYS A 42 8.85 -15.37 -6.04
CA LYS A 42 8.17 -16.67 -6.14
C LYS A 42 6.68 -16.62 -5.77
N THR A 43 6.27 -15.61 -5.00
CA THR A 43 4.89 -15.47 -4.53
C THR A 43 3.97 -15.16 -5.71
N GLU A 44 3.04 -16.04 -6.05
CA GLU A 44 2.11 -15.83 -7.18
C GLU A 44 0.98 -14.85 -6.84
N VAL A 45 0.56 -14.80 -5.57
CA VAL A 45 -0.51 -13.90 -5.11
C VAL A 45 0.00 -13.04 -3.98
N LEU A 46 0.09 -11.73 -4.20
CA LEU A 46 0.36 -10.77 -3.14
C LEU A 46 -0.95 -10.29 -2.54
N THR A 47 -1.10 -10.39 -1.21
CA THR A 47 -2.33 -10.02 -0.53
C THR A 47 -2.16 -8.74 0.27
N LYS A 48 -3.10 -7.81 0.14
CA LYS A 48 -3.21 -6.64 1.00
C LYS A 48 -4.61 -6.57 1.62
N ARG A 49 -4.70 -6.75 2.93
CA ARG A 49 -5.93 -6.70 3.71
C ARG A 49 -6.03 -5.39 4.46
N TYR A 50 -7.21 -4.78 4.41
CA TYR A 50 -7.57 -3.62 5.21
C TYR A 50 -8.71 -3.96 6.16
N ILE A 51 -8.54 -3.62 7.42
CA ILE A 51 -9.51 -3.83 8.49
C ILE A 51 -10.30 -2.54 8.66
N ILE A 52 -11.62 -2.63 8.63
CA ILE A 52 -12.53 -1.47 8.65
C ILE A 52 -13.11 -1.29 10.04
N LYS A 53 -13.08 -0.05 10.50
CA LYS A 53 -13.70 0.35 11.76
C LYS A 53 -15.20 0.12 11.67
N SER A 54 -15.71 -0.73 12.56
CA SER A 54 -17.11 -1.21 12.52
C SER A 54 -17.97 -0.70 13.68
N LYS A 55 -17.46 0.22 14.50
CA LYS A 55 -18.18 0.82 15.62
C LYS A 55 -18.23 2.34 15.48
N PRO A 56 -19.40 2.96 15.74
CA PRO A 56 -19.47 4.36 16.09
C PRO A 56 -18.59 4.63 17.30
N ASP A 57 -17.83 5.72 17.25
CA ASP A 57 -17.15 6.24 18.43
C ASP A 57 -18.23 6.65 19.46
N SER A 58 -18.10 6.18 20.70
CA SER A 58 -19.02 6.59 21.77
C SER A 58 -18.89 8.08 22.11
N ASN A 59 -17.75 8.70 21.80
CA ASN A 59 -17.50 10.13 21.98
C ASN A 59 -17.95 10.97 20.76
N ASP A 60 -18.14 10.35 19.60
CA ASP A 60 -18.69 11.01 18.42
C ASP A 60 -19.59 10.04 17.60
N PRO A 61 -20.85 9.87 18.04
CA PRO A 61 -21.80 8.98 17.37
C PRO A 61 -22.22 9.51 15.98
N PHE A 62 -21.90 10.76 15.64
CA PHE A 62 -22.22 11.37 14.34
C PHE A 62 -21.05 11.31 13.35
N PHE A 63 -19.80 11.11 13.80
CA PHE A 63 -18.63 10.91 12.92
C PHE A 63 -18.52 9.48 12.36
N SER A 64 -19.47 8.61 12.69
CA SER A 64 -19.45 7.18 12.32
C SER A 64 -19.95 6.86 10.90
N TRP A 65 -20.17 7.84 10.03
CA TRP A 65 -20.76 7.60 8.70
C TRP A 65 -19.72 7.35 7.60
N GLY A 66 -18.63 6.66 7.93
CA GLY A 66 -17.55 6.36 6.98
C GLY A 66 -16.99 4.94 7.13
N TRP A 67 -16.67 4.32 6.00
CA TRP A 67 -15.84 3.11 5.95
C TRP A 67 -14.38 3.54 6.17
N GLU A 68 -13.97 3.68 7.43
CA GLU A 68 -12.62 4.08 7.79
C GLU A 68 -11.70 2.85 7.92
N ILE A 69 -10.56 2.88 7.25
CA ILE A 69 -9.51 1.87 7.43
C ILE A 69 -8.87 2.09 8.79
N GLN A 70 -8.84 1.05 9.61
CA GLN A 70 -8.27 1.06 10.96
C GLN A 70 -6.87 0.43 11.01
N ASP A 71 -6.63 -0.57 10.16
CA ASP A 71 -5.37 -1.33 10.16
C ASP A 71 -5.14 -1.95 8.77
N GLY A 72 -3.88 -2.07 8.39
CA GLY A 72 -3.41 -2.66 7.14
C GLY A 72 -2.54 -3.89 7.42
N LYS A 73 -2.78 -4.98 6.69
CA LYS A 73 -1.98 -6.20 6.76
C LYS A 73 -1.57 -6.62 5.35
N GLY A 74 -0.28 -6.53 5.08
CA GLY A 74 0.28 -7.01 3.82
C GLY A 74 0.74 -8.47 3.89
N CYS A 75 1.62 -8.85 2.98
CA CYS A 75 2.20 -10.18 2.92
C CYS A 75 3.70 -10.11 2.60
N LYS A 76 4.44 -11.13 3.04
CA LYS A 76 5.85 -11.26 2.68
C LYS A 76 6.01 -11.60 1.20
N ILE A 77 6.79 -10.80 0.48
CA ILE A 77 7.20 -11.08 -0.90
C ILE A 77 8.47 -11.93 -0.87
N ASP A 78 8.45 -13.13 -1.48
CA ASP A 78 9.63 -13.99 -1.61
C ASP A 78 10.47 -13.57 -2.83
N TRP A 79 11.19 -12.45 -2.68
CA TRP A 79 12.08 -11.91 -3.71
C TRP A 79 13.17 -12.92 -4.08
N ARG A 80 13.40 -13.06 -5.38
CA ARG A 80 14.55 -13.79 -5.92
C ARG A 80 15.82 -12.98 -5.69
N ARG A 81 16.96 -13.68 -5.69
CA ARG A 81 18.27 -13.09 -5.39
C ARG A 81 18.55 -11.85 -6.26
N GLY A 82 18.77 -10.71 -5.61
CA GLY A 82 19.11 -9.44 -6.28
C GLY A 82 17.94 -8.79 -7.04
N LYS A 83 16.70 -9.19 -6.76
CA LYS A 83 15.49 -8.67 -7.40
C LYS A 83 14.57 -7.89 -6.47
N ASP A 84 14.94 -7.80 -5.20
CA ASP A 84 14.20 -7.01 -4.22
C ASP A 84 14.33 -5.52 -4.55
N VAL A 85 13.24 -4.92 -5.04
CA VAL A 85 13.18 -3.50 -5.37
C VAL A 85 12.81 -2.63 -4.16
N THR A 86 12.34 -3.23 -3.07
CA THR A 86 12.00 -2.50 -1.84
C THR A 86 13.24 -1.95 -1.15
N VAL A 87 14.41 -2.51 -1.44
CA VAL A 87 15.69 -2.15 -0.86
C VAL A 87 16.75 -1.85 -1.93
N THR A 88 17.27 -0.62 -1.92
CA THR A 88 18.47 -0.28 -2.69
C THR A 88 19.69 -0.36 -1.80
N THR A 89 20.65 -1.18 -2.21
CA THR A 89 21.95 -1.25 -1.56
C THR A 89 22.87 -0.21 -2.18
N THR A 90 23.13 0.87 -1.44
CA THR A 90 24.13 1.89 -1.80
C THR A 90 25.45 1.57 -1.10
N GLN A 91 26.57 1.66 -1.82
CA GLN A 91 27.90 1.58 -1.23
C GLN A 91 28.41 3.00 -0.99
N SER A 92 28.65 3.35 0.26
CA SER A 92 29.35 4.60 0.61
C SER A 92 30.79 4.30 0.96
N HIS A 93 31.72 5.00 0.32
CA HIS A 93 33.13 4.98 0.67
C HIS A 93 33.42 6.08 1.69
N THR A 94 33.81 5.70 2.90
CA THR A 94 34.22 6.66 3.94
C THR A 94 35.74 6.70 4.00
N ALA A 95 36.34 7.85 3.64
CA ALA A 95 37.78 8.08 3.71
C ALA A 95 38.12 8.91 4.96
N ALA A 96 38.00 8.32 6.15
CA ALA A 96 38.38 9.00 7.39
C ALA A 96 39.84 8.72 7.81
N THR A 97 40.43 7.61 7.35
CA THR A 97 41.73 7.11 7.87
C THR A 97 42.65 6.48 6.82
N GLY A 98 42.40 6.70 5.52
CA GLY A 98 43.21 6.14 4.43
C GLY A 98 42.89 4.67 4.07
N GLN A 99 41.98 4.02 4.79
CA GLN A 99 41.38 2.74 4.40
C GLN A 99 40.00 3.01 3.78
N VAL A 100 39.78 2.50 2.56
CA VAL A 100 38.49 2.58 1.88
C VAL A 100 37.58 1.51 2.48
N GLU A 101 36.80 1.88 3.49
CA GLU A 101 35.76 0.99 4.03
C GLU A 101 34.48 1.17 3.20
N THR A 102 34.00 0.07 2.61
CA THR A 102 32.79 0.07 1.78
C THR A 102 31.61 -0.31 2.67
N GLN A 103 30.84 0.69 3.12
CA GLN A 103 29.65 0.43 3.91
C GLN A 103 28.45 0.20 2.98
N LEU A 104 27.84 -0.98 3.09
CA LEU A 104 26.56 -1.27 2.45
C LEU A 104 25.45 -0.57 3.25
N ARG A 105 24.81 0.44 2.67
CA ARG A 105 23.64 1.10 3.23
C ARG A 105 22.40 0.68 2.45
N VAL A 106 21.47 0.03 3.12
CA VAL A 106 20.16 -0.34 2.57
C VAL A 106 19.21 0.84 2.73
N VAL A 107 18.69 1.36 1.62
CA VAL A 107 17.74 2.48 1.59
C VAL A 107 16.41 1.96 1.00
N PRO A 108 15.26 2.20 1.64
CA PRO A 108 13.96 1.87 1.06
C PRO A 108 13.79 2.57 -0.30
N ASN A 109 13.40 1.83 -1.34
CA ASN A 109 13.33 2.37 -2.70
C ASN A 109 11.92 2.22 -3.31
N ALA A 110 11.37 1.00 -3.42
CA ALA A 110 10.08 0.79 -4.10
C ALA A 110 8.86 1.20 -3.26
N GLU A 111 8.22 2.31 -3.63
CA GLU A 111 6.99 2.81 -3.01
C GLU A 111 5.80 1.85 -3.21
N PHE A 112 5.60 1.31 -4.43
CA PHE A 112 4.45 0.42 -4.71
C PHE A 112 4.49 -0.86 -3.88
N PHE A 113 5.60 -1.60 -3.88
CA PHE A 113 5.67 -2.89 -3.19
C PHE A 113 5.76 -2.75 -1.66
N ASN A 114 6.05 -1.56 -1.14
CA ASN A 114 6.02 -1.28 0.29
C ASN A 114 4.60 -1.35 0.88
N ILE A 115 3.53 -1.21 0.08
CA ILE A 115 2.14 -1.37 0.57
C ILE A 115 1.90 -2.79 1.12
N PHE A 116 2.70 -3.79 0.73
CA PHE A 116 2.61 -5.15 1.24
C PHE A 116 3.37 -5.35 2.56
N SER A 117 4.04 -4.31 3.08
CA SER A 117 4.73 -4.29 4.36
C SER A 117 4.43 -2.99 5.13
N PRO A 118 3.14 -2.71 5.44
CA PRO A 118 2.78 -1.49 6.17
C PRO A 118 3.34 -1.53 7.61
N PRO A 119 3.61 -0.35 8.22
CA PRO A 119 3.97 -0.28 9.63
C PRO A 119 2.97 -0.97 10.56
N GLU A 120 3.44 -1.58 11.65
CA GLU A 120 2.56 -2.22 12.62
C GLU A 120 2.03 -1.20 13.63
N ILE A 121 0.71 -1.04 13.72
CA ILE A 121 0.08 -0.17 14.71
C ILE A 121 0.26 -0.81 16.11
N PRO A 122 0.97 -0.15 17.05
CA PRO A 122 1.20 -0.71 18.38
C PRO A 122 -0.10 -0.70 19.19
N THR A 123 -0.31 -1.73 20.01
CA THR A 123 -1.46 -1.79 20.94
C THR A 123 -1.37 -0.74 22.05
N ILE A 124 -0.15 -0.33 22.40
CA ILE A 124 0.15 0.65 23.45
C ILE A 124 1.22 1.61 22.91
N GLY A 125 0.97 2.91 23.04
CA GLY A 125 1.86 3.96 22.53
C GLY A 125 1.33 4.59 21.24
N LYS A 126 2.18 5.37 20.58
CA LYS A 126 1.90 5.99 19.28
C LYS A 126 3.01 5.59 18.31
N LEU A 127 2.66 5.57 17.03
CA LEU A 127 3.66 5.45 15.97
C LEU A 127 4.56 6.68 15.94
N GLU A 128 5.79 6.48 15.48
CA GLU A 128 6.65 7.61 15.15
C GLU A 128 6.03 8.39 13.98
N PRO A 129 6.18 9.73 13.91
CA PRO A 129 5.52 10.56 12.89
C PRO A 129 5.76 10.11 11.44
N ARG A 130 6.91 9.48 11.19
CA ARG A 130 7.25 8.94 9.87
C ARG A 130 6.45 7.68 9.54
N GLU A 131 6.24 6.79 10.49
CA GLU A 131 5.47 5.57 10.29
C GLU A 131 3.98 5.88 10.16
N ASP A 132 3.50 6.86 10.92
CA ASP A 132 2.14 7.41 10.83
C ASP A 132 1.85 7.94 9.42
N ALA A 133 2.74 8.77 8.85
CA ALA A 133 2.60 9.28 7.49
C ALA A 133 2.63 8.18 6.41
N ILE A 134 3.39 7.10 6.61
CA ILE A 134 3.42 5.94 5.70
C ILE A 134 2.08 5.19 5.75
N LEU A 135 1.47 5.05 6.94
CA LEU A 135 0.16 4.40 7.06
C LEU A 135 -0.96 5.25 6.48
N ASP A 136 -0.93 6.57 6.64
CA ASP A 136 -1.92 7.46 6.04
C ASP A 136 -1.92 7.33 4.50
N GLU A 137 -0.74 7.35 3.88
CA GLU A 137 -0.59 7.12 2.43
C GLU A 137 -1.09 5.70 2.05
N ASP A 138 -0.74 4.69 2.85
CA ASP A 138 -1.18 3.31 2.63
C ASP A 138 -2.70 3.14 2.67
N PHE A 139 -3.38 3.89 3.54
CA PHE A 139 -4.84 3.87 3.67
C PHE A 139 -5.51 4.63 2.52
N GLU A 140 -4.95 5.76 2.10
CA GLU A 140 -5.42 6.52 0.94
C GLU A 140 -5.35 5.67 -0.34
N ILE A 141 -4.26 4.90 -0.51
CA ILE A 141 -4.10 3.92 -1.59
C ILE A 141 -5.18 2.84 -1.51
N GLY A 142 -5.40 2.27 -0.32
CA GLY A 142 -6.40 1.23 -0.10
C GLY A 142 -7.81 1.67 -0.49
N GLN A 143 -8.20 2.89 -0.07
CA GLN A 143 -9.47 3.50 -0.42
C GLN A 143 -9.57 3.78 -1.93
N THR A 144 -8.51 4.32 -2.53
CA THR A 144 -8.48 4.61 -3.98
C THR A 144 -8.64 3.33 -4.82
N LEU A 145 -7.97 2.25 -4.43
CA LEU A 145 -8.10 0.96 -5.11
C LEU A 145 -9.54 0.42 -5.01
N HIS A 146 -10.14 0.51 -3.82
CA HIS A 146 -11.49 0.02 -3.55
C HIS A 146 -12.55 0.82 -4.33
N ASP A 147 -12.52 2.15 -4.24
CA ASP A 147 -13.58 3.02 -4.75
C ASP A 147 -13.48 3.28 -6.26
N ASN A 148 -12.26 3.27 -6.78
CA ASN A 148 -12.00 3.76 -8.14
C ASN A 148 -11.41 2.69 -9.05
N VAL A 149 -10.32 2.03 -8.64
CA VAL A 149 -9.53 1.24 -9.59
C VAL A 149 -10.21 -0.09 -9.93
N ILE A 150 -10.67 -0.88 -8.95
CA ILE A 150 -11.21 -2.22 -9.21
C ILE A 150 -12.49 -2.15 -10.07
N LEU A 151 -13.42 -1.27 -9.73
CA LEU A 151 -14.72 -1.18 -10.41
C LEU A 151 -14.65 -0.48 -11.78
N LYS A 152 -13.64 0.37 -12.00
CA LYS A 152 -13.50 1.17 -13.23
C LYS A 152 -12.22 0.81 -14.01
N SER A 153 -11.64 -0.37 -13.77
CA SER A 153 -10.34 -0.77 -14.31
C SER A 153 -10.25 -0.62 -15.84
N ILE A 154 -11.32 -0.97 -16.56
CA ILE A 154 -11.40 -0.81 -18.02
C ILE A 154 -11.30 0.66 -18.42
N TYR A 155 -12.02 1.57 -17.74
CA TYR A 155 -11.98 3.00 -18.05
C TYR A 155 -10.61 3.63 -17.74
N TYR A 156 -9.92 3.15 -16.70
CA TYR A 156 -8.53 3.53 -16.42
C TYR A 156 -7.57 3.01 -17.50
N TYR A 157 -7.78 1.78 -17.96
CA TYR A 157 -6.98 1.16 -19.03
C TYR A 157 -7.16 1.87 -20.38
N THR A 158 -8.39 2.25 -20.74
CA THR A 158 -8.70 2.96 -21.98
C THR A 158 -8.36 4.45 -21.92
N GLY A 159 -8.05 4.98 -20.73
CA GLY A 159 -7.82 6.41 -20.52
C GLY A 159 -9.09 7.27 -20.59
N GLU A 160 -10.26 6.66 -20.49
CA GLU A 160 -11.56 7.35 -20.48
C GLU A 160 -11.84 8.05 -19.15
N VAL A 161 -11.14 7.65 -18.08
CA VAL A 161 -11.07 8.43 -16.84
C VAL A 161 -10.12 9.62 -17.05
N ASN A 162 -10.63 10.70 -17.64
CA ASN A 162 -9.92 11.97 -17.76
C ASN A 162 -10.41 12.96 -16.70
N GLY A 163 -9.60 13.18 -15.67
CA GLY A 163 -9.82 14.25 -14.70
C GLY A 163 -9.25 13.92 -13.33
N ALA A 164 -8.56 14.88 -12.74
CA ALA A 164 -8.38 14.92 -11.29
C ALA A 164 -9.78 14.77 -10.69
N TYR A 165 -10.05 13.64 -10.03
CA TYR A 165 -11.22 13.56 -9.16
C TYR A 165 -11.06 14.69 -8.15
N ASP A 166 -11.96 15.66 -8.22
CA ASP A 166 -12.02 16.79 -7.30
C ASP A 166 -12.16 16.19 -5.90
N PHE A 167 -11.09 16.26 -5.12
CA PHE A 167 -11.04 15.82 -3.74
C PHE A 167 -12.11 16.61 -2.96
N GLY A 168 -13.30 16.04 -2.79
CA GLY A 168 -14.19 16.31 -1.67
C GLY A 168 -14.49 17.78 -1.35
N LYS A 169 -14.69 18.67 -2.33
CA LYS A 169 -15.34 19.98 -2.08
C LYS A 169 -16.84 19.92 -2.33
N ASP A 170 -17.54 19.04 -1.63
CA ASP A 170 -19.01 19.19 -1.53
C ASP A 170 -19.63 18.61 -0.25
N TYR A 171 -18.90 18.63 0.86
CA TYR A 171 -19.49 18.55 2.20
C TYR A 171 -19.44 19.93 2.86
N GLY A 172 -20.13 20.89 2.25
CA GLY A 172 -20.10 22.27 2.74
C GLY A 172 -21.06 23.17 1.98
N ASN A 173 -22.36 22.87 2.02
CA ASN A 173 -23.47 23.82 2.11
C ASN A 173 -24.76 23.20 1.58
N ARG A 174 -25.61 22.73 2.49
CA ARG A 174 -27.05 22.92 2.30
C ARG A 174 -27.57 23.65 3.53
N LYS A 175 -28.16 24.81 3.23
CA LYS A 175 -28.83 25.73 4.15
C LYS A 175 -29.90 25.04 4.98
#